data_AF-A0A8J6QGR6-F1
#
_entry.id   AF-A0A8J6QGR6-F1
#
_cell.length_a   1.000
_cell.length_b   1.000
_cell.length_c   1.000
_cell.angle_alpha   90.00
_cell.angle_beta   90.00
_cell.angle_gamma   90.00
#
_symmetry.space_group_name_H-M   'P 1'
#
loop_
_entity.id
_entity.type
_entity.pdbx_description
1 polymer ?
#
loop_
_entity_poly.entity_id
_entity_poly.type
_entity_poly.pdbx_seq_one_letter_code
_entity_poly.pdbx_strand_id
1 'polypeptide(L)'
;MVQRVHPAGEAGFVLPLSITGALVLLLSSLSLQSLVLHTRQVQAAERMRLQAEDRLASGAQRLAADFQGRLACLKAVPLAEWRLQALREPCPSGLDPDALQRIWIDGQPLQLAGWMPQPGGGALQLQLPDGGLKRRYWLGTAGVKELG
;
A
#
# COMPACT_ATOMS: atom_id res chain seq x y z
N MET A 1 -25.72 -77.84 -21.77
CA MET A 1 -25.86 -76.41 -21.37
C MET A 1 -24.77 -75.63 -22.07
N VAL A 2 -25.15 -74.75 -23.00
CA VAL A 2 -24.22 -74.02 -23.87
C VAL A 2 -23.84 -72.71 -23.18
N GLN A 3 -22.55 -72.54 -22.88
CA GLN A 3 -21.98 -71.31 -22.32
C GLN A 3 -21.90 -70.28 -23.45
N ARG A 4 -22.73 -69.23 -23.38
CA ARG A 4 -22.68 -68.12 -24.33
C ARG A 4 -21.46 -67.26 -24.01
N VAL A 5 -20.46 -67.30 -24.89
CA VAL A 5 -19.37 -66.33 -24.95
C VAL A 5 -19.94 -65.04 -25.56
N HIS A 6 -19.85 -63.94 -24.82
CA HIS A 6 -20.19 -62.61 -25.32
C HIS A 6 -19.15 -62.19 -26.39
N PRO A 7 -19.57 -61.69 -27.57
CA PRO A 7 -18.62 -61.15 -28.53
C PRO A 7 -18.07 -59.80 -28.04
N ALA A 8 -16.75 -59.68 -28.07
CA ALA A 8 -16.04 -58.42 -27.93
C ALA A 8 -16.28 -57.57 -29.19
N GLY A 9 -17.23 -56.63 -29.11
CA GLY A 9 -17.47 -55.62 -30.13
C GLY A 9 -17.31 -54.24 -29.51
N GLU A 10 -16.55 -53.36 -30.19
CA GLU A 10 -16.47 -51.91 -29.95
C GLU A 10 -15.46 -51.39 -28.90
N ALA A 11 -14.25 -51.93 -28.90
CA ALA A 11 -13.10 -51.24 -28.26
C ALA A 11 -12.59 -50.00 -29.06
N GLY A 12 -13.11 -49.75 -30.26
CA GLY A 12 -12.62 -48.72 -31.18
C GLY A 12 -13.09 -47.27 -30.88
N PHE A 13 -14.21 -47.08 -30.16
CA PHE A 13 -14.77 -45.75 -29.89
C PHE A 13 -14.46 -45.22 -28.48
N VAL A 14 -14.04 -46.07 -27.55
CA VAL A 14 -13.76 -45.67 -26.15
C VAL A 14 -12.44 -44.91 -26.03
N LEU A 15 -11.46 -45.24 -26.87
CA LEU A 15 -10.13 -44.63 -26.89
C LEU A 15 -10.17 -43.11 -27.15
N PRO A 16 -10.79 -42.61 -28.24
CA PRO A 16 -10.86 -41.16 -28.49
C PRO A 16 -11.69 -40.41 -27.45
N LEU A 17 -12.75 -41.03 -26.90
CA LEU A 17 -13.59 -40.42 -25.86
C LEU A 17 -12.85 -40.25 -24.52
N SER A 18 -12.03 -41.23 -24.14
CA SER A 18 -11.21 -41.12 -22.93
C SER A 18 -10.16 -40.01 -23.04
N ILE A 19 -9.59 -39.80 -24.23
CA ILE A 19 -8.60 -38.76 -24.51
C ILE A 19 -9.25 -37.36 -24.44
N THR A 20 -10.43 -37.17 -25.04
CA THR A 20 -11.12 -35.88 -24.99
C THR A 20 -11.60 -35.55 -23.57
N GLY A 21 -12.11 -36.53 -22.82
CA GLY A 21 -12.47 -36.37 -21.41
C GLY A 21 -11.28 -35.98 -20.53
N ALA A 22 -10.13 -36.64 -20.70
CA ALA A 22 -8.91 -36.30 -19.99
C ALA A 22 -8.39 -34.90 -20.36
N LEU A 23 -8.45 -34.52 -21.64
CA LEU A 23 -8.05 -33.19 -22.10
C LEU A 23 -8.92 -32.09 -21.49
N VAL A 24 -10.25 -32.28 -21.46
CA VAL A 24 -11.17 -31.33 -20.83
C VAL A 24 -10.87 -31.20 -19.34
N LEU A 25 -10.66 -32.31 -18.62
CA LEU A 25 -10.31 -32.29 -17.19
C LEU A 25 -8.99 -31.55 -16.94
N LEU A 26 -7.97 -31.78 -17.77
CA LEU A 26 -6.69 -31.08 -17.68
C LEU A 26 -6.84 -29.58 -17.96
N LEU A 27 -7.61 -29.21 -18.98
CA LEU A 27 -7.87 -27.80 -19.33
C LEU A 27 -8.68 -27.09 -18.24
N SER A 28 -9.70 -27.74 -17.67
CA SER A 28 -10.48 -27.20 -16.54
C SER A 28 -9.61 -27.04 -15.30
N SER A 29 -8.74 -28.01 -15.00
CA SER A 29 -7.79 -27.91 -13.89
C SER A 29 -6.81 -26.76 -14.08
N LEU A 30 -6.24 -26.63 -15.28
CA LEU A 30 -5.32 -25.54 -15.60
C LEU A 30 -6.00 -24.17 -15.52
N SER A 31 -7.26 -24.08 -15.96
CA SER A 31 -8.07 -22.84 -15.91
C SER A 31 -8.39 -22.42 -14.47
N LEU A 32 -8.69 -23.38 -13.59
CA LEU A 32 -8.88 -23.10 -12.16
C LEU A 32 -7.57 -22.68 -11.49
N GLN A 33 -6.45 -23.35 -11.82
CA GLN A 33 -5.13 -23.01 -11.28
C GLN A 33 -4.70 -21.59 -11.69
N SER A 34 -4.89 -21.21 -12.95
CA SER A 34 -4.55 -19.86 -13.44
C SER A 34 -5.41 -18.78 -12.77
N LEU A 35 -6.71 -19.04 -12.58
CA LEU A 35 -7.61 -18.13 -11.87
C LEU A 35 -7.23 -17.96 -10.40
N VAL A 36 -6.84 -19.04 -9.71
CA VAL A 36 -6.37 -18.98 -8.31
C VAL A 36 -5.07 -18.19 -8.20
N LEU A 37 -4.13 -18.35 -9.14
CA LEU A 37 -2.90 -17.57 -9.15
C LEU A 37 -3.18 -16.08 -9.39
N HIS A 38 -4.03 -15.75 -10.36
CA HIS A 38 -4.42 -14.36 -10.63
C HIS A 38 -5.11 -13.70 -9.44
N THR A 39 -6.05 -14.38 -8.80
CA THR A 39 -6.75 -13.85 -7.62
C THR A 39 -5.78 -13.59 -6.47
N ARG A 40 -4.81 -14.48 -6.22
CA ARG A 40 -3.76 -14.25 -5.21
C ARG A 40 -2.89 -13.05 -5.54
N GLN A 41 -2.52 -12.86 -6.80
CA GLN A 41 -1.73 -11.71 -7.23
C GLN A 41 -2.48 -10.39 -7.03
N VAL A 42 -3.76 -10.34 -7.40
CA VAL A 42 -4.61 -9.16 -7.20
C VAL A 42 -4.75 -8.85 -5.71
N GLN A 43 -5.05 -9.86 -4.88
CA GLN A 43 -5.16 -9.68 -3.43
C GLN A 43 -3.83 -9.22 -2.79
N ALA A 44 -2.70 -9.74 -3.25
CA ALA A 44 -1.39 -9.31 -2.76
C ALA A 44 -1.13 -7.84 -3.12
N ALA A 45 -1.43 -7.43 -4.36
CA ALA A 45 -1.29 -6.05 -4.80
C ALA A 45 -2.21 -5.10 -4.02
N GLU A 46 -3.46 -5.49 -3.77
CA GLU A 46 -4.42 -4.72 -2.98
C GLU A 46 -3.95 -4.54 -1.54
N ARG A 47 -3.46 -5.61 -0.90
CA ARG A 47 -2.88 -5.53 0.45
C ARG A 47 -1.67 -4.61 0.50
N MET A 48 -0.77 -4.70 -0.48
CA MET A 48 0.39 -3.81 -0.56
C MET A 48 -0.03 -2.34 -0.68
N ARG A 49 -1.08 -2.06 -1.45
CA ARG A 49 -1.63 -0.71 -1.58
C ARG A 49 -2.26 -0.20 -0.28
N LEU A 50 -3.09 -1.01 0.37
CA LEU A 50 -3.71 -0.62 1.65
C LEU A 50 -2.65 -0.37 2.72
N GLN A 51 -1.63 -1.23 2.82
CA GLN A 51 -0.50 -1.00 3.72
C GLN A 51 0.26 0.29 3.41
N ALA A 52 0.44 0.63 2.14
CA ALA A 52 1.05 1.89 1.74
C ALA A 52 0.21 3.11 2.17
N GLU A 53 -1.11 3.04 2.00
CA GLU A 53 -2.06 4.08 2.41
C GLU A 53 -2.09 4.24 3.94
N ASP A 54 -2.16 3.14 4.70
CA ASP A 54 -2.15 3.13 6.17
C ASP A 54 -0.86 3.72 6.74
N ARG A 55 0.30 3.44 6.11
CA ARG A 55 1.59 4.03 6.50
C ARG A 55 1.60 5.55 6.34
N LEU A 56 1.06 6.06 5.23
CA LEU A 56 0.97 7.50 5.00
C LEU A 56 0.02 8.15 6.01
N ALA A 57 -1.12 7.53 6.30
CA ALA A 57 -2.07 8.01 7.29
C ALA A 57 -1.47 8.03 8.71
N SER A 58 -0.77 6.96 9.09
CA SER A 58 -0.06 6.86 10.38
C SER A 58 1.06 7.89 10.48
N GLY A 59 1.80 8.11 9.38
CA GLY A 59 2.81 9.17 9.29
C GLY A 59 2.23 10.57 9.49
N ALA A 60 1.06 10.84 8.90
CA ALA A 60 0.39 12.12 9.07
C ALA A 60 -0.07 12.33 10.51
N GLN A 61 -0.60 11.30 11.17
CA GLN A 61 -0.99 11.35 12.59
C GLN A 61 0.22 11.56 13.51
N ARG A 62 1.34 10.86 13.25
CA ARG A 62 2.58 11.03 14.01
C ARG A 62 3.10 12.46 13.89
N LEU A 63 3.15 13.00 12.67
CA LEU A 63 3.59 14.39 12.47
C LEU A 63 2.63 15.39 13.13
N ALA A 64 1.32 15.10 13.13
CA ALA A 64 0.35 15.92 13.85
C ALA A 64 0.63 15.97 15.35
N ALA A 65 0.99 14.84 15.96
CA ALA A 65 1.41 14.77 17.35
C ALA A 65 2.73 15.51 17.59
N ASP A 66 3.70 15.35 16.69
CA ASP A 66 4.99 16.06 16.79
C ASP A 66 4.81 17.58 16.72
N PHE A 67 3.89 18.09 15.89
CA PHE A 67 3.53 19.52 15.84
C PHE A 67 2.79 20.04 17.08
N GLN A 68 2.25 19.17 17.93
CA GLN A 68 1.70 19.56 19.23
C GLN A 68 2.76 19.54 20.34
N GLY A 69 3.89 18.85 20.12
CA GLY A 69 4.99 18.75 21.07
C GLY A 69 6.27 19.38 20.51
N ARG A 70 7.25 18.53 20.18
CA ARG A 70 8.62 18.92 19.82
C ARG A 70 8.70 19.91 18.65
N LEU A 71 7.83 19.75 17.65
CA LEU A 71 7.85 20.52 16.40
C LEU A 71 6.87 21.69 16.41
N ALA A 72 6.32 22.07 17.57
CA ALA A 72 5.36 23.17 17.68
C ALA A 72 5.87 24.49 17.08
N CYS A 73 7.18 24.77 17.20
CA CYS A 73 7.79 25.96 16.62
C CYS A 73 7.80 25.98 15.08
N LEU A 74 7.78 24.80 14.43
CA LEU A 74 7.76 24.67 12.97
C LEU A 74 6.35 24.60 12.39
N LYS A 75 5.34 24.36 13.23
CA LYS A 75 3.94 24.20 12.80
C LYS A 75 3.44 25.41 11.98
N ALA A 76 3.80 26.62 12.38
CA ALA A 76 3.36 27.85 11.72
C ALA A 76 4.23 28.26 10.51
N VAL A 77 5.25 27.48 10.17
CA VAL A 77 6.26 27.83 9.16
C VAL A 77 6.20 26.85 8.01
N PRO A 78 6.24 27.30 6.74
CA PRO A 78 6.28 26.40 5.58
C PRO A 78 7.57 25.58 5.56
N LEU A 79 7.50 24.36 4.99
CA LEU A 79 8.64 23.42 4.96
C LEU A 79 9.94 24.04 4.43
N ALA A 80 9.83 24.91 3.41
CA ALA A 80 10.96 25.58 2.78
C ALA A 80 11.77 26.46 3.77
N GLU A 81 11.15 26.94 4.83
CA GLU A 81 11.75 27.84 5.81
C GLU A 81 12.12 27.14 7.13
N TRP A 82 11.85 25.83 7.26
CA TRP A 82 12.13 25.09 8.50
C TRP A 82 13.59 25.17 8.93
N ARG A 83 14.53 25.16 7.98
CA ARG A 83 15.96 25.28 8.31
C ARG A 83 16.30 26.62 8.97
N LEU A 84 15.69 27.70 8.49
CA LEU A 84 15.89 29.03 9.06
C LEU A 84 15.17 29.16 10.41
N GLN A 85 13.98 28.57 10.55
CA GLN A 85 13.22 28.62 11.80
C GLN A 85 13.83 27.77 12.91
N ALA A 86 14.38 26.59 12.59
CA ALA A 86 15.01 25.71 13.58
C ALA A 86 16.25 26.31 14.24
N LEU A 87 16.90 27.27 13.57
CA LEU A 87 18.04 28.03 14.10
C LEU A 87 17.64 29.17 15.04
N ARG A 88 16.34 29.46 15.18
CA ARG A 88 15.82 30.55 16.00
C ARG A 88 15.20 30.01 17.29
N GLU A 89 15.41 30.72 18.38
CA GLU A 89 14.60 30.57 19.60
C GLU A 89 13.12 30.90 19.27
N PRO A 90 12.13 30.12 19.73
CA PRO A 90 12.19 29.10 20.80
C PRO A 90 12.25 27.64 20.29
N CYS A 91 12.83 27.35 19.12
CA CYS A 91 12.96 25.95 18.69
C CYS A 91 13.98 25.18 19.54
N PRO A 92 13.74 23.89 19.85
CA PRO A 92 14.67 23.10 20.65
C PRO A 92 16.07 23.03 20.03
N SER A 93 17.11 23.21 20.86
CA SER A 93 18.51 23.04 20.45
C SER A 93 18.76 21.60 19.97
N GLY A 94 19.30 21.45 18.76
CA GLY A 94 19.59 20.14 18.15
C GLY A 94 18.45 19.57 17.30
N LEU A 95 17.41 20.36 17.01
CA LEU A 95 16.44 20.03 15.98
C LEU A 95 17.13 20.02 14.61
N ASP A 96 17.22 18.84 13.98
CA ASP A 96 17.72 18.71 12.61
C ASP A 96 16.56 18.74 11.60
N PRO A 97 16.38 19.83 10.83
CA PRO A 97 15.32 19.97 9.84
C PRO A 97 15.43 18.97 8.69
N ASP A 98 16.64 18.54 8.36
CA ASP A 98 16.89 17.62 7.26
C ASP A 98 16.55 16.18 7.66
N ALA A 99 16.75 15.83 8.95
CA ALA A 99 16.24 14.58 9.51
C ALA A 99 14.71 14.53 9.50
N LEU A 100 14.01 15.66 9.70
CA LEU A 100 12.54 15.72 9.69
C LEU A 100 11.93 15.52 8.30
N GLN A 101 12.71 15.70 7.22
CA GLN A 101 12.26 15.38 5.87
C GLN A 101 12.10 13.87 5.65
N ARG A 102 12.79 13.04 6.45
CA ARG A 102 12.67 11.57 6.46
C ARG A 102 12.11 11.09 7.79
N ILE A 103 10.82 10.81 7.79
CA ILE A 103 10.09 10.32 8.95
C ILE A 103 10.15 8.79 8.96
N TRP A 104 10.28 8.17 10.13
CA TRP A 104 10.26 6.72 10.26
C TRP A 104 8.98 6.28 10.98
N ILE A 105 8.20 5.42 10.32
CA ILE A 105 6.97 4.82 10.87
C ILE A 105 7.12 3.31 10.78
N ASP A 106 7.07 2.61 11.92
CA ASP A 106 7.22 1.16 12.01
C ASP A 106 8.46 0.61 11.29
N GLY A 107 9.58 1.33 11.40
CA GLY A 107 10.86 0.95 10.76
C GLY A 107 10.91 1.19 9.25
N GLN A 108 9.88 1.81 8.66
CA GLN A 108 9.83 2.16 7.25
C GLN A 108 10.00 3.68 7.07
N PRO A 109 10.84 4.12 6.11
CA PRO A 109 11.00 5.54 5.85
C PRO A 109 9.81 6.10 5.06
N LEU A 110 9.48 7.34 5.36
CA LEU A 110 8.48 8.17 4.70
C LEU A 110 9.11 9.54 4.42
N GLN A 111 8.78 10.14 3.29
CA GLN A 111 9.28 11.47 2.93
C GLN A 111 8.21 12.53 3.19
N LEU A 112 8.61 13.57 3.90
CA LEU A 112 7.83 14.79 4.02
C LEU A 112 8.07 15.65 2.78
N ALA A 113 7.16 15.54 1.81
CA ALA A 113 7.28 16.21 0.53
C ALA A 113 6.85 17.69 0.58
N GLY A 114 6.03 18.07 1.55
CA GLY A 114 5.56 19.45 1.68
C GLY A 114 4.78 19.71 2.95
N TRP A 115 4.94 20.92 3.49
CA TRP A 115 4.12 21.44 4.57
C TRP A 115 3.83 22.92 4.30
N MET A 116 2.54 23.27 4.26
CA MET A 116 2.09 24.64 4.01
C MET A 116 1.06 25.04 5.07
N PRO A 117 1.47 25.82 6.09
CA PRO A 117 0.58 26.24 7.17
C PRO A 117 -0.51 27.17 6.65
N GLN A 118 -1.68 27.10 7.28
CA GLN A 118 -2.84 27.93 6.98
C GLN A 118 -3.58 28.28 8.28
N PRO A 119 -4.47 29.30 8.30
CA PRO A 119 -5.27 29.60 9.48
C PRO A 119 -6.06 28.36 9.94
N GLY A 120 -5.85 27.95 11.19
CA GLY A 120 -6.51 26.77 11.78
C GLY A 120 -5.88 25.41 11.43
N GLY A 121 -4.78 25.36 10.67
CA GLY A 121 -4.14 24.11 10.30
C GLY A 121 -3.04 24.22 9.25
N GLY A 122 -3.01 23.28 8.31
CA GLY A 122 -2.10 23.32 7.17
C GLY A 122 -2.22 22.10 6.27
N ALA A 123 -1.77 22.27 5.03
CA ALA A 123 -1.68 21.19 4.06
C ALA A 123 -0.33 20.48 4.20
N LEU A 124 -0.40 19.20 4.56
CA LEU A 124 0.70 18.26 4.62
C LEU A 124 0.74 17.43 3.33
N GLN A 125 1.93 17.17 2.81
CA GLN A 125 2.16 16.21 1.73
C GLN A 125 3.18 15.17 2.19
N LEU A 126 2.79 13.91 2.13
CA LEU A 126 3.65 12.77 2.45
C LEU A 126 3.82 11.89 1.22
N GLN A 127 4.99 11.29 1.11
CA GLN A 127 5.33 10.41 0.01
C GLN A 127 6.10 9.19 0.51
N LEU A 128 5.82 8.03 -0.08
CA LEU A 128 6.68 6.88 0.10
C LEU A 128 8.06 7.10 -0.57
N PRO A 129 9.10 6.39 -0.12
CA PRO A 129 10.41 6.43 -0.77
C PRO A 129 10.33 6.09 -2.27
N ASP A 130 11.39 6.45 -3.00
CA ASP A 130 11.59 6.07 -4.41
C ASP A 130 10.47 6.54 -5.36
N GLY A 131 9.83 7.66 -5.03
CA GLY A 131 8.77 8.23 -5.86
C GLY A 131 7.45 7.47 -5.74
N GLY A 132 7.28 6.65 -4.70
CA GLY A 132 6.06 5.89 -4.44
C GLY A 132 4.84 6.76 -4.13
N LEU A 133 3.80 6.11 -3.61
CA LEU A 133 2.50 6.74 -3.33
C LEU A 133 2.66 8.06 -2.59
N LYS A 134 2.06 9.12 -3.16
CA LYS A 134 2.02 10.46 -2.60
C LYS A 134 0.59 10.80 -2.18
N ARG A 135 0.41 11.30 -0.97
CA ARG A 135 -0.88 11.72 -0.43
C ARG A 135 -0.79 13.08 0.23
N ARG A 136 -1.92 13.78 0.24
CA ARG A 136 -2.06 15.08 0.89
C ARG A 136 -3.00 14.93 2.08
N TYR A 137 -2.68 15.61 3.16
CA TYR A 137 -3.48 15.64 4.37
C TYR A 137 -3.68 17.08 4.81
N TRP A 138 -4.84 17.35 5.39
CA TRP A 138 -5.11 18.52 6.20
C TRP A 138 -4.79 18.18 7.65
N LEU A 139 -3.90 18.96 8.26
CA LEU A 139 -3.64 18.92 9.69
C LEU A 139 -4.33 20.10 10.34
N GLY A 140 -5.49 19.87 10.95
CA GLY A 140 -6.25 20.87 11.68
C GLY A 140 -6.25 20.63 13.20
N THR A 141 -6.90 21.51 13.94
CA THR A 141 -7.18 21.29 15.37
C THR A 141 -8.13 20.12 15.63
N ALA A 142 -9.00 19.81 14.67
CA ALA A 142 -9.92 18.67 14.73
C ALA A 142 -9.26 17.32 14.37
N GLY A 143 -7.99 17.31 13.96
CA GLY A 143 -7.25 16.11 13.59
C GLY A 143 -6.73 16.11 12.15
N VAL A 144 -6.43 14.91 11.66
CA VAL A 144 -5.86 14.65 10.34
C VAL A 144 -6.97 14.23 9.38
N LYS A 145 -7.05 14.86 8.20
CA LYS A 145 -8.01 14.49 7.14
C LYS A 145 -7.29 14.38 5.81
N GLU A 146 -7.53 13.33 5.03
CA GLU A 146 -6.98 13.23 3.69
C GLU A 146 -7.59 14.27 2.73
N LEU A 147 -6.75 14.90 1.93
CA LEU A 147 -7.11 15.78 0.83
C LEU A 147 -6.81 15.01 -0.46
N GLY A 148 -7.85 14.75 -1.25
CA GLY A 148 -7.80 13.88 -2.44
C GLY A 148 -6.64 14.13 -3.40
#